data_AF-A0A4S8JK02-F1
#
_entry.id   AF-A0A4S8JK02-F1
#
_cell.length_a   1.000
_cell.length_b   1.000
_cell.length_c   1.000
_cell.angle_alpha   90.00
_cell.angle_beta   90.00
_cell.angle_gamma   90.00
#
_symmetry.space_group_name_H-M   'P 1'
#
loop_
_entity.id
_entity.type
_entity.pdbx_description
1 polymer ?
#
loop_
_entity_poly.entity_id
_entity_poly.type
_entity_poly.pdbx_seq_one_letter_code
_entity_poly.pdbx_strand_id
1 'polypeptide(L)'
;MVSVTVCVRFRPLSLSEKRLHGDSICIQALNTQSFTFKDEKEEDITFCFDRVFYQDSEQVEVYDFLAMPIIEGAVNAINGTIIAYGQTGAGKTYSMEGLGVLDGDRNKKGLLPRIVDGIFEFLQSLVEMTKWTVKLSMVEIYMDKIRDLFDLSKDNIQIKENKCQGIFLLGATEIPITNSTEALRCLCHGIANRAVEMNLASSRSHCVYIFSVQQESRTDGRSKTGKIVLVDLAGSEKADRTGAGGIVLEEAKSINKSLSALGNVINALTAGKVNHIPYRDSKLTRILQDALGGNSRTALLCCCSPSPSNVSESLSTLRAKLLKSLPRANMSDAKDNMEQIIDCESLDYKSERLLEKLRQNLNEEDVDMLDELLTVAGIFFDPQSTEEIESAIEDVTIRTISALHQAVEDLKDRNDMLMMENHTLKADLSAARLALNNANTVPNASLFGKARELLITYLPSFNFPPRR
;
A
#
# COMPACT_ATOMS: atom_id res chain seq x y z
N MET A 1 -20.27 10.82 11.40
CA MET A 1 -19.50 9.90 10.53
C MET A 1 -19.28 10.60 9.21
N VAL A 2 -18.05 10.65 8.72
CA VAL A 2 -17.78 11.13 7.35
C VAL A 2 -18.35 10.09 6.38
N SER A 3 -19.18 10.53 5.44
CA SER A 3 -19.72 9.65 4.40
C SER A 3 -18.59 9.23 3.46
N VAL A 4 -18.47 7.94 3.19
CA VAL A 4 -17.52 7.42 2.20
C VAL A 4 -17.99 7.85 0.81
N THR A 5 -17.11 8.49 0.05
CA THR A 5 -17.40 8.86 -1.35
C THR A 5 -17.29 7.64 -2.22
N VAL A 6 -18.29 7.36 -3.03
CA VAL A 6 -18.30 6.22 -3.95
C VAL A 6 -18.41 6.70 -5.38
N CYS A 7 -17.41 6.32 -6.17
CA CYS A 7 -17.38 6.57 -7.60
C CYS A 7 -17.36 5.27 -8.40
N VAL A 8 -17.91 5.32 -9.61
CA VAL A 8 -17.80 4.23 -10.59
C VAL A 8 -16.97 4.70 -11.76
N ARG A 9 -16.10 3.84 -12.27
CA ARG A 9 -15.32 4.09 -13.50
C ARG A 9 -15.50 2.96 -14.49
N PHE A 10 -16.00 3.29 -15.68
CA PHE A 10 -16.05 2.40 -16.82
C PHE A 10 -14.88 2.67 -17.75
N ARG A 11 -14.03 1.66 -17.96
CA ARG A 11 -12.95 1.77 -18.96
C ARG A 11 -13.51 1.58 -20.39
N PRO A 12 -12.78 2.02 -21.43
CA PRO A 12 -13.09 1.61 -22.81
C PRO A 12 -13.08 0.09 -22.99
N LEU A 13 -13.79 -0.39 -24.00
CA LEU A 13 -13.73 -1.80 -24.43
C LEU A 13 -12.31 -2.21 -24.82
N SER A 14 -11.86 -3.37 -24.35
CA SER A 14 -10.59 -3.97 -24.74
C SER A 14 -10.67 -4.57 -26.14
N LEU A 15 -9.52 -4.78 -26.78
CA LEU A 15 -9.46 -5.42 -28.10
C LEU A 15 -10.09 -6.82 -28.12
N SER A 16 -9.95 -7.58 -27.03
CA SER A 16 -10.58 -8.90 -26.91
C SER A 16 -12.10 -8.81 -26.80
N GLU A 17 -12.63 -7.86 -26.03
CA GLU A 17 -14.08 -7.64 -25.92
C GLU A 17 -14.67 -7.15 -27.26
N LYS A 18 -13.97 -6.24 -27.96
CA LYS A 18 -14.39 -5.77 -29.29
C LYS A 18 -14.46 -6.89 -30.32
N ARG A 19 -13.53 -7.85 -30.26
CA ARG A 19 -13.56 -9.03 -31.16
C ARG A 19 -14.75 -9.95 -30.89
N LEU A 20 -15.22 -10.04 -29.64
CA LEU A 20 -16.30 -10.93 -29.23
C LEU A 20 -17.69 -10.32 -29.45
N HIS A 21 -17.86 -9.03 -29.13
CA HIS A 21 -19.18 -8.37 -29.09
C HIS A 21 -19.24 -7.06 -29.88
N GLY A 22 -18.23 -6.75 -30.71
CA GLY A 22 -18.15 -5.47 -31.41
C GLY A 22 -18.06 -4.29 -30.44
N ASP A 23 -18.68 -3.17 -30.80
CA ASP A 23 -18.76 -1.98 -29.93
C ASP A 23 -19.99 -2.00 -29.01
N SER A 24 -20.60 -3.18 -28.79
CA SER A 24 -21.75 -3.32 -27.90
C SER A 24 -21.34 -3.10 -26.44
N ILE A 25 -22.11 -2.29 -25.72
CA ILE A 25 -21.91 -1.99 -24.29
C ILE A 25 -23.18 -2.22 -23.48
N CYS A 26 -23.03 -2.62 -22.21
CA CYS A 26 -24.14 -2.88 -21.29
C CYS A 26 -24.55 -1.66 -20.43
N ILE A 27 -24.05 -0.47 -20.76
CA ILE A 27 -24.32 0.75 -20.00
C ILE A 27 -24.85 1.87 -20.90
N GLN A 28 -25.78 2.65 -20.36
CA GLN A 28 -26.26 3.89 -20.95
C GLN A 28 -26.06 5.03 -19.94
N ALA A 29 -25.20 5.99 -20.30
CA ALA A 29 -24.94 7.17 -19.48
C ALA A 29 -26.19 8.05 -19.41
N LEU A 30 -26.57 8.48 -18.20
CA LEU A 30 -27.66 9.45 -18.00
C LEU A 30 -27.07 10.81 -17.65
N ASN A 31 -26.18 10.86 -16.67
CA ASN A 31 -25.44 12.06 -16.27
C ASN A 31 -24.15 11.66 -15.51
N THR A 32 -23.50 12.61 -14.85
CA THR A 32 -22.24 12.39 -14.11
C THR A 32 -22.39 11.61 -12.80
N GLN A 33 -23.60 11.24 -12.39
CA GLN A 33 -23.91 10.54 -11.14
C GLN A 33 -24.75 9.28 -11.36
N SER A 34 -25.47 9.16 -12.46
CA SER A 34 -26.35 8.04 -12.75
C SER A 34 -26.19 7.48 -14.16
N PHE A 35 -26.44 6.17 -14.27
CA PHE A 35 -26.45 5.41 -15.52
C PHE A 35 -27.44 4.25 -15.43
N THR A 36 -27.89 3.77 -16.59
CA THR A 36 -28.67 2.55 -16.73
C THR A 36 -27.73 1.40 -17.11
N PHE A 37 -27.90 0.25 -16.47
CA PHE A 37 -27.11 -0.95 -16.66
C PHE A 37 -28.03 -2.10 -17.09
N LYS A 38 -27.71 -2.74 -18.22
CA LYS A 38 -28.41 -3.93 -18.70
C LYS A 38 -27.84 -5.18 -18.04
N ASP A 39 -28.69 -5.88 -17.29
CA ASP A 39 -28.29 -7.14 -16.68
C ASP A 39 -28.36 -8.33 -17.65
N GLU A 40 -28.03 -9.55 -17.18
CA GLU A 40 -28.02 -10.76 -17.99
C GLU A 40 -29.41 -11.15 -18.53
N LYS A 41 -30.49 -10.58 -17.97
CA LYS A 41 -31.87 -10.78 -18.41
C LYS A 41 -32.35 -9.67 -19.35
N GLU A 42 -31.46 -8.78 -19.77
CA GLU A 42 -31.78 -7.56 -20.53
C GLU A 42 -32.74 -6.63 -19.77
N GLU A 43 -32.75 -6.68 -18.44
CA GLU A 43 -33.48 -5.73 -17.60
C GLU A 43 -32.61 -4.50 -17.33
N ASP A 44 -33.20 -3.32 -17.54
CA ASP A 44 -32.56 -2.04 -17.27
C ASP A 44 -32.59 -1.70 -15.78
N ILE A 45 -31.42 -1.62 -15.15
CA ILE A 45 -31.26 -1.23 -13.75
C ILE A 45 -30.58 0.13 -13.69
N THR A 46 -31.20 1.11 -13.05
CA THR A 46 -30.59 2.42 -12.85
C THR A 46 -29.78 2.44 -11.54
N PHE A 47 -28.53 2.90 -11.63
CA PHE A 47 -27.67 3.13 -10.48
C PHE A 47 -27.36 4.63 -10.31
N CYS A 48 -27.11 5.04 -9.06
CA CYS A 48 -26.71 6.39 -8.71
C CYS A 48 -25.54 6.34 -7.70
N PHE A 49 -24.52 7.16 -7.94
CA PHE A 49 -23.27 7.27 -7.18
C PHE A 49 -22.84 8.73 -7.06
N ASP A 50 -21.81 9.03 -6.26
CA ASP A 50 -21.31 10.40 -6.09
C ASP A 50 -20.70 10.94 -7.39
N ARG A 51 -20.05 10.07 -8.17
CA ARG A 51 -19.55 10.34 -9.52
C ARG A 51 -19.46 9.08 -10.38
N VAL A 52 -19.72 9.22 -11.67
CA VAL A 52 -19.55 8.18 -12.68
C VAL A 52 -18.59 8.71 -13.75
N PHE A 53 -17.48 8.01 -13.92
CA PHE A 53 -16.49 8.24 -14.97
C PHE A 53 -16.74 7.25 -16.10
N TYR A 54 -17.00 7.76 -17.29
CA TYR A 54 -17.30 6.95 -18.47
C TYR A 54 -16.04 6.68 -19.30
N GLN A 55 -16.21 6.03 -20.44
CA GLN A 55 -15.09 5.56 -21.28
C GLN A 55 -14.16 6.69 -21.73
N ASP A 56 -14.70 7.89 -21.90
CA ASP A 56 -13.95 9.07 -22.35
C ASP A 56 -13.34 9.88 -21.20
N SER A 57 -13.65 9.54 -19.94
CA SER A 57 -13.14 10.26 -18.78
C SER A 57 -11.63 10.11 -18.63
N GLU A 58 -10.94 11.24 -18.53
CA GLU A 58 -9.49 11.28 -18.44
C GLU A 58 -8.99 11.00 -17.01
N GLN A 59 -7.70 10.68 -16.87
CA GLN A 59 -7.10 10.43 -15.56
C GLN A 59 -7.11 11.68 -14.66
N VAL A 60 -7.02 12.86 -15.26
CA VAL A 60 -7.03 14.13 -14.53
C VAL A 60 -8.38 14.36 -13.85
N GLU A 61 -9.49 14.06 -14.52
CA GLU A 61 -10.83 14.19 -13.94
C GLU A 61 -11.02 13.28 -12.71
N VAL A 62 -10.47 12.07 -12.76
CA VAL A 62 -10.52 11.12 -11.63
C VAL A 62 -9.68 11.64 -10.46
N TYR A 63 -8.50 12.21 -10.76
CA TYR A 63 -7.61 12.82 -9.77
C TYR A 63 -8.24 14.05 -9.11
N ASP A 64 -8.76 15.00 -9.89
CA ASP A 64 -9.33 16.24 -9.39
C ASP A 64 -10.50 15.98 -8.43
N PHE A 65 -11.35 15.00 -8.76
CA PHE A 65 -12.51 14.66 -7.94
C PHE A 65 -12.15 13.85 -6.68
N LEU A 66 -11.26 12.85 -6.80
CA LEU A 66 -10.99 11.90 -5.70
C LEU A 66 -9.79 12.28 -4.83
N ALA A 67 -8.68 12.67 -5.47
CA ALA A 67 -7.39 12.80 -4.80
C ALA A 67 -7.18 14.18 -4.19
N MET A 68 -7.59 15.25 -4.88
CA MET A 68 -7.38 16.63 -4.39
C MET A 68 -7.93 16.84 -2.96
N PRO A 69 -9.19 16.46 -2.63
CA PRO A 69 -9.72 16.64 -1.27
C PRO A 69 -9.02 15.78 -0.21
N ILE A 70 -8.40 14.67 -0.63
CA ILE A 70 -7.64 13.77 0.24
C ILE A 70 -6.23 14.32 0.50
N ILE A 71 -5.58 14.87 -0.51
CA ILE A 71 -4.25 15.51 -0.37
C ILE A 71 -4.37 16.73 0.54
N GLU A 72 -5.34 17.61 0.27
CA GLU A 72 -5.61 18.79 1.11
C GLU A 72 -5.92 18.38 2.56
N GLY A 73 -6.70 17.30 2.74
CA GLY A 73 -6.97 16.73 4.06
C GLY A 73 -5.69 16.28 4.77
N ALA A 74 -4.86 15.47 4.10
CA ALA A 74 -3.66 14.90 4.70
C ALA A 74 -2.60 15.94 5.05
N VAL A 75 -2.44 16.95 4.21
CA VAL A 75 -1.59 18.11 4.52
C VAL A 75 -2.09 18.83 5.77
N ASN A 76 -3.41 18.87 6.00
CA ASN A 76 -4.03 19.41 7.22
C ASN A 76 -4.21 18.35 8.34
N ALA A 77 -3.44 17.26 8.32
CA ALA A 77 -3.46 16.18 9.30
C ALA A 77 -4.78 15.40 9.42
N ILE A 78 -5.55 15.33 8.34
CA ILE A 78 -6.73 14.48 8.20
C ILE A 78 -6.35 13.28 7.33
N ASN A 79 -6.50 12.06 7.85
CA ASN A 79 -6.21 10.86 7.06
C ASN A 79 -7.15 10.78 5.84
N GLY A 80 -6.66 10.23 4.75
CA GLY A 80 -7.47 9.94 3.57
C GLY A 80 -7.11 8.60 2.96
N THR A 81 -8.09 7.97 2.33
CA THR A 81 -7.92 6.64 1.73
C THR A 81 -8.66 6.53 0.41
N ILE A 82 -8.00 6.06 -0.64
CA ILE A 82 -8.63 5.71 -1.92
C ILE A 82 -8.50 4.21 -2.16
N ILE A 83 -9.63 3.54 -2.38
CA ILE A 83 -9.69 2.11 -2.61
C ILE A 83 -10.18 1.86 -4.03
N ALA A 84 -9.39 1.20 -4.87
CA ALA A 84 -9.83 0.71 -6.18
C ALA A 84 -10.36 -0.73 -6.05
N TYR A 85 -11.59 -0.96 -6.50
CA TYR A 85 -12.29 -2.24 -6.39
C TYR A 85 -12.96 -2.66 -7.70
N GLY A 86 -13.03 -3.95 -7.98
CA GLY A 86 -13.64 -4.53 -9.19
C GLY A 86 -12.90 -5.76 -9.72
N GLN A 87 -13.42 -6.37 -10.78
CA GLN A 87 -12.81 -7.58 -11.37
C GLN A 87 -11.41 -7.34 -11.94
N THR A 88 -10.65 -8.40 -12.14
CA THR A 88 -9.40 -8.36 -12.91
C THR A 88 -9.64 -7.80 -14.31
N GLY A 89 -8.74 -6.90 -14.74
CA GLY A 89 -8.87 -6.22 -16.01
C GLY A 89 -9.91 -5.10 -16.06
N ALA A 90 -10.59 -4.74 -14.96
CA ALA A 90 -11.55 -3.63 -14.94
C ALA A 90 -10.91 -2.23 -14.94
N GLY A 91 -9.59 -2.13 -14.70
CA GLY A 91 -8.88 -0.85 -14.69
C GLY A 91 -8.51 -0.29 -13.30
N LYS A 92 -8.44 -1.15 -12.26
CA LYS A 92 -8.00 -0.76 -10.91
C LYS A 92 -6.57 -0.21 -10.90
N THR A 93 -5.61 -1.05 -11.31
CA THR A 93 -4.20 -0.67 -11.45
C THR A 93 -4.01 0.46 -12.46
N TYR A 94 -4.77 0.50 -13.56
CA TYR A 94 -4.73 1.63 -14.50
C TYR A 94 -5.18 2.95 -13.85
N SER A 95 -6.17 2.91 -12.96
CA SER A 95 -6.61 4.10 -12.22
C SER A 95 -5.56 4.55 -11.21
N MET A 96 -4.91 3.60 -10.53
CA MET A 96 -3.87 3.89 -9.54
C MET A 96 -2.55 4.32 -10.19
N GLU A 97 -1.98 3.52 -11.07
CA GLU A 97 -0.63 3.69 -11.63
C GLU A 97 -0.63 4.32 -13.04
N GLY A 98 -1.66 4.08 -13.84
CA GLY A 98 -1.72 4.52 -15.25
C GLY A 98 -1.02 3.54 -16.20
N LEU A 99 -0.47 4.06 -17.31
CA LEU A 99 0.38 3.27 -18.23
C LEU A 99 1.84 3.16 -17.77
N GLY A 100 2.16 3.71 -16.60
CA GLY A 100 3.50 3.80 -16.04
C GLY A 100 3.60 4.99 -15.08
N VAL A 101 4.39 4.83 -14.01
CA VAL A 101 4.57 5.87 -12.98
C VAL A 101 5.63 6.90 -13.40
N LEU A 102 6.75 6.46 -13.99
CA LEU A 102 7.82 7.33 -14.49
C LEU A 102 7.61 7.70 -15.95
N ASP A 103 7.55 6.69 -16.82
CA ASP A 103 7.52 6.84 -18.27
C ASP A 103 6.11 6.64 -18.82
N GLY A 104 5.58 7.67 -19.49
CA GLY A 104 4.26 7.62 -20.09
C GLY A 104 3.74 9.00 -20.49
N ASP A 105 2.71 9.00 -21.33
CA ASP A 105 1.93 10.20 -21.62
C ASP A 105 1.40 10.80 -20.30
N ARG A 106 1.69 12.09 -20.06
CA ARG A 106 1.23 12.83 -18.87
C ARG A 106 -0.28 12.68 -18.67
N ASN A 107 -1.04 12.61 -19.76
CA ASN A 107 -2.50 12.46 -19.71
C ASN A 107 -2.94 11.07 -19.24
N LYS A 108 -2.06 10.06 -19.33
CA LYS A 108 -2.34 8.67 -18.96
C LYS A 108 -1.78 8.26 -17.61
N LYS A 109 -1.03 9.14 -16.93
CA LYS A 109 -0.58 8.96 -15.53
C LYS A 109 -1.79 8.79 -14.60
N GLY A 110 -1.77 7.76 -13.75
CA GLY A 110 -2.83 7.45 -12.78
C GLY A 110 -2.82 8.36 -11.56
N LEU A 111 -3.59 7.98 -10.54
CA LEU A 111 -3.71 8.69 -9.27
C LEU A 111 -2.38 8.81 -8.53
N LEU A 112 -1.61 7.73 -8.44
CA LEU A 112 -0.37 7.63 -7.66
C LEU A 112 0.67 8.70 -8.05
N PRO A 113 1.10 8.81 -9.33
CA PRO A 113 2.05 9.86 -9.70
C PRO A 113 1.50 11.27 -9.52
N ARG A 114 0.20 11.49 -9.76
CA ARG A 114 -0.44 12.81 -9.58
C ARG A 114 -0.59 13.20 -8.11
N ILE A 115 -0.79 12.22 -7.23
CA ILE A 115 -0.83 12.43 -5.78
C ILE A 115 0.54 12.83 -5.27
N VAL A 116 1.60 12.17 -5.74
CA VAL A 116 2.97 12.57 -5.42
C VAL A 116 3.21 14.03 -5.80
N ASP A 117 2.92 14.41 -7.05
CA ASP A 117 3.08 15.79 -7.51
C ASP A 117 2.22 16.76 -6.67
N GLY A 118 0.94 16.43 -6.47
CA GLY A 118 0.02 17.26 -5.67
C GLY A 118 0.45 17.45 -4.22
N ILE A 119 0.97 16.43 -3.54
CA ILE A 119 1.48 16.56 -2.15
C ILE A 119 2.56 17.64 -2.11
N PHE A 120 3.55 17.58 -3.00
CA PHE A 120 4.64 18.55 -3.00
C PHE A 120 4.19 19.94 -3.46
N GLU A 121 3.26 20.04 -4.40
CA GLU A 121 2.65 21.32 -4.79
C GLU A 121 1.91 21.99 -3.62
N PHE A 122 1.08 21.25 -2.88
CA PHE A 122 0.41 21.76 -1.69
C PHE A 122 1.41 22.15 -0.59
N LEU A 123 2.43 21.33 -0.32
CA LEU A 123 3.44 21.64 0.69
C LEU A 123 4.27 22.88 0.34
N GLN A 124 4.59 23.09 -0.93
CA GLN A 124 5.30 24.29 -1.40
C GLN A 124 4.44 25.56 -1.31
N SER A 125 3.11 25.43 -1.37
CA SER A 125 2.19 26.56 -1.19
C SER A 125 2.04 27.01 0.26
N LEU A 126 2.44 26.18 1.23
CA LEU A 126 2.36 26.53 2.65
C LEU A 126 3.50 27.48 3.05
N VAL A 127 3.18 28.43 3.93
CA VAL A 127 4.07 29.49 4.43
C VAL A 127 5.37 28.90 5.01
N GLU A 128 6.50 29.62 4.86
CA GLU A 128 7.87 29.24 5.27
C GLU A 128 8.05 28.83 6.76
N MET A 129 7.04 29.04 7.59
CA MET A 129 7.08 28.82 9.04
C MET A 129 6.83 27.36 9.49
N THR A 130 6.58 26.43 8.57
CA THR A 130 6.31 25.02 8.93
C THR A 130 7.38 24.09 8.35
N LYS A 131 7.98 23.25 9.19
CA LYS A 131 8.87 22.18 8.71
C LYS A 131 8.00 20.97 8.38
N TRP A 132 8.22 20.36 7.22
CA TRP A 132 7.47 19.19 6.81
C TRP A 132 8.40 18.01 6.53
N THR A 133 7.90 16.80 6.74
CA THR A 133 8.55 15.54 6.39
C THR A 133 7.52 14.65 5.73
N VAL A 134 7.85 14.13 4.55
CA VAL A 134 7.00 13.16 3.85
C VAL A 134 7.73 11.82 3.83
N LYS A 135 7.02 10.76 4.19
CA LYS A 135 7.52 9.39 4.11
C LYS A 135 6.61 8.54 3.23
N LEU A 136 7.22 7.59 2.52
CA LEU A 136 6.54 6.64 1.65
C LEU A 136 6.81 5.22 2.14
N SER A 137 5.75 4.43 2.29
CA SER A 137 5.80 2.98 2.49
C SER A 137 4.92 2.28 1.46
N MET A 138 5.32 1.09 1.04
CA MET A 138 4.60 0.30 0.05
C MET A 138 4.63 -1.17 0.47
N VAL A 139 3.44 -1.76 0.62
CA VAL A 139 3.29 -3.15 1.05
C VAL A 139 2.31 -3.91 0.17
N GLU A 140 2.50 -5.22 0.10
CA GLU A 140 1.57 -6.13 -0.55
C GLU A 140 0.90 -7.03 0.48
N ILE A 141 -0.37 -7.34 0.29
CA ILE A 141 -1.09 -8.36 1.04
C ILE A 141 -1.33 -9.53 0.10
N TYR A 142 -0.62 -10.62 0.34
CA TYR A 142 -0.71 -11.86 -0.43
C TYR A 142 -0.92 -13.04 0.51
N MET A 143 -1.94 -13.85 0.26
CA MET A 143 -2.33 -14.96 1.13
C MET A 143 -2.44 -14.60 2.64
N ASP A 144 -3.02 -13.42 2.94
CA ASP A 144 -3.18 -12.87 4.31
C ASP A 144 -1.86 -12.62 5.06
N LYS A 145 -0.72 -12.57 4.33
CA LYS A 145 0.57 -12.08 4.81
C LYS A 145 0.88 -10.71 4.21
N ILE A 146 1.53 -9.86 5.00
CA ILE A 146 1.93 -8.51 4.58
C ILE A 146 3.42 -8.53 4.27
N ARG A 147 3.81 -8.17 3.06
CA ARG A 147 5.21 -8.05 2.64
C ARG A 147 5.57 -6.62 2.34
N ASP A 148 6.79 -6.27 2.66
CA ASP A 148 7.37 -4.98 2.31
C ASP A 148 7.87 -4.98 0.86
N LEU A 149 7.43 -4.02 0.06
CA LEU A 149 7.84 -3.90 -1.34
C LEU A 149 9.11 -3.04 -1.51
N PHE A 150 9.62 -2.42 -0.46
CA PHE A 150 10.93 -1.76 -0.44
C PHE A 150 12.02 -2.61 0.20
N ASP A 151 11.66 -3.61 0.99
CA ASP A 151 12.59 -4.59 1.56
C ASP A 151 11.99 -5.99 1.56
N LEU A 152 12.25 -6.74 0.49
CA LEU A 152 11.71 -8.09 0.29
C LEU A 152 12.14 -9.12 1.35
N SER A 153 13.14 -8.81 2.20
CA SER A 153 13.51 -9.67 3.31
C SER A 153 12.45 -9.67 4.44
N LYS A 154 11.60 -8.64 4.49
CA LYS A 154 10.55 -8.45 5.49
C LYS A 154 9.22 -9.03 5.01
N ASP A 155 8.99 -10.30 5.33
CA ASP A 155 7.70 -10.98 5.15
C ASP A 155 6.87 -10.98 6.44
N ASN A 156 5.56 -11.03 6.27
CA ASN A 156 4.55 -11.12 7.32
C ASN A 156 4.64 -10.01 8.41
N ILE A 157 4.69 -8.76 7.97
CA ILE A 157 4.69 -7.57 8.83
C ILE A 157 3.47 -7.57 9.77
N GLN A 158 3.67 -7.14 11.01
CA GLN A 158 2.61 -7.08 12.02
C GLN A 158 1.85 -5.75 11.95
N ILE A 159 0.52 -5.82 12.09
CA ILE A 159 -0.36 -4.66 12.23
C ILE A 159 -0.54 -4.35 13.72
N LYS A 160 -0.19 -3.12 14.11
CA LYS A 160 -0.41 -2.57 15.45
C LYS A 160 -1.35 -1.36 15.40
N GLU A 161 -1.86 -1.00 16.57
CA GLU A 161 -2.80 0.10 16.78
C GLU A 161 -2.27 0.99 17.90
N ASN A 162 -2.26 2.30 17.67
CA ASN A 162 -1.88 3.32 18.65
C ASN A 162 -2.98 4.39 18.69
N LYS A 163 -3.36 4.86 19.88
CA LYS A 163 -4.39 5.89 20.07
C LYS A 163 -4.10 7.17 19.28
N CYS A 164 -2.83 7.57 19.13
CA CYS A 164 -2.43 8.81 18.46
C CYS A 164 -2.24 8.65 16.95
N GLN A 165 -1.75 7.48 16.50
CA GLN A 165 -1.38 7.25 15.09
C GLN A 165 -2.38 6.37 14.32
N GLY A 166 -3.38 5.81 15.00
CA GLY A 166 -4.29 4.81 14.46
C GLY A 166 -3.58 3.49 14.16
N ILE A 167 -3.97 2.87 13.06
CA ILE A 167 -3.35 1.63 12.57
C ILE A 167 -1.99 1.94 11.91
N PHE A 168 -0.99 1.12 12.22
CA PHE A 168 0.33 1.19 11.61
C PHE A 168 0.98 -0.20 11.45
N LEU A 169 1.97 -0.27 10.57
CA LEU A 169 2.68 -1.50 10.23
C LEU A 169 4.04 -1.49 10.94
N LEU A 170 4.20 -2.37 11.93
CA LEU A 170 5.43 -2.42 12.73
C LEU A 170 6.57 -3.06 11.92
N GLY A 171 7.61 -2.28 11.63
CA GLY A 171 8.81 -2.74 10.92
C GLY A 171 8.74 -2.58 9.40
N ALA A 172 7.61 -2.08 8.86
CA ALA A 172 7.52 -1.67 7.47
C ALA A 172 8.53 -0.54 7.19
N THR A 173 9.15 -0.60 6.02
CA THR A 173 10.13 0.38 5.58
C THR A 173 9.41 1.68 5.21
N GLU A 174 9.85 2.77 5.83
CA GLU A 174 9.40 4.13 5.53
C GLU A 174 10.56 4.90 4.89
N ILE A 175 10.47 5.17 3.58
CA ILE A 175 11.48 5.94 2.86
C ILE A 175 11.14 7.43 2.99
N PRO A 176 12.00 8.27 3.57
CA PRO A 176 11.80 9.73 3.53
C PRO A 176 11.95 10.22 2.09
N ILE A 177 10.99 11.01 1.61
CA ILE A 177 10.98 11.54 0.25
C ILE A 177 11.04 13.06 0.27
N THR A 178 11.94 13.65 -0.51
CA THR A 178 12.20 15.10 -0.50
C THR A 178 11.59 15.83 -1.70
N ASN A 179 11.30 15.11 -2.79
CA ASN A 179 10.75 15.67 -4.01
C ASN A 179 9.98 14.60 -4.82
N SER A 180 9.16 15.06 -5.78
CA SER A 180 8.34 14.16 -6.60
C SER A 180 9.17 13.13 -7.37
N THR A 181 10.31 13.53 -7.97
CA THR A 181 11.14 12.64 -8.79
C THR A 181 11.67 11.45 -7.99
N GLU A 182 12.17 11.70 -6.77
CA GLU A 182 12.63 10.67 -5.85
C GLU A 182 11.48 9.71 -5.47
N ALA A 183 10.32 10.26 -5.11
CA ALA A 183 9.14 9.49 -4.75
C ALA A 183 8.68 8.57 -5.90
N LEU A 184 8.60 9.10 -7.14
CA LEU A 184 8.24 8.30 -8.31
C LEU A 184 9.24 7.17 -8.59
N ARG A 185 10.54 7.43 -8.39
CA ARG A 185 11.58 6.39 -8.54
C ARG A 185 11.43 5.29 -7.49
N CYS A 186 11.19 5.65 -6.23
CA CYS A 186 10.91 4.69 -5.17
C CYS A 186 9.67 3.85 -5.48
N LEU A 187 8.57 4.47 -5.93
CA LEU A 187 7.37 3.76 -6.36
C LEU A 187 7.64 2.78 -7.50
N CYS A 188 8.40 3.20 -8.53
CA CYS A 188 8.79 2.30 -9.61
C CYS A 188 9.61 1.10 -9.12
N HIS A 189 10.50 1.30 -8.14
CA HIS A 189 11.23 0.19 -7.53
C HIS A 189 10.29 -0.79 -6.83
N GLY A 190 9.34 -0.30 -6.02
CA GLY A 190 8.36 -1.16 -5.34
C GLY A 190 7.43 -1.89 -6.31
N ILE A 191 6.99 -1.24 -7.39
CA ILE A 191 6.18 -1.85 -8.45
C ILE A 191 6.97 -2.93 -9.18
N ALA A 192 8.26 -2.70 -9.46
CA ALA A 192 9.14 -3.72 -10.05
C ALA A 192 9.28 -4.94 -9.13
N ASN A 193 9.46 -4.72 -7.82
CA ASN A 193 9.53 -5.80 -6.84
C ASN A 193 8.23 -6.62 -6.81
N ARG A 194 7.07 -5.96 -6.85
CA ARG A 194 5.74 -6.62 -6.99
C ARG A 194 5.65 -7.47 -8.27
N ALA A 195 6.23 -7.01 -9.38
CA ALA A 195 6.19 -7.72 -10.65
C ALA A 195 7.13 -8.92 -10.71
N VAL A 196 8.33 -8.81 -10.13
CA VAL A 196 9.40 -9.83 -10.21
C VAL A 196 9.10 -11.04 -9.31
N GLU A 197 8.58 -10.82 -8.11
CA GLU A 197 8.23 -11.91 -7.18
C GLU A 197 7.04 -12.76 -7.69
N MET A 198 6.23 -12.23 -8.61
CA MET A 198 4.96 -12.84 -9.04
C MET A 198 4.68 -12.64 -10.52
N ASN A 199 5.47 -13.31 -11.37
CA ASN A 199 5.40 -13.30 -12.85
C ASN A 199 4.00 -13.51 -13.50
N LEU A 200 2.96 -13.85 -12.72
CA LEU A 200 1.58 -14.01 -13.21
C LEU A 200 0.48 -13.55 -12.21
N ALA A 201 0.82 -12.98 -11.04
CA ALA A 201 -0.10 -12.88 -9.89
C ALA A 201 -0.26 -11.46 -9.29
N SER A 202 0.13 -10.40 -10.00
CA SER A 202 -0.10 -9.02 -9.52
C SER A 202 -1.60 -8.68 -9.35
N SER A 203 -2.50 -9.36 -10.07
CA SER A 203 -3.95 -9.25 -9.90
C SER A 203 -4.51 -10.03 -8.70
N ARG A 204 -3.64 -10.77 -7.99
CA ARG A 204 -3.97 -11.70 -6.91
C ARG A 204 -3.43 -11.29 -5.54
N SER A 205 -2.71 -10.18 -5.46
CA SER A 205 -2.36 -9.52 -4.20
C SER A 205 -3.04 -8.15 -4.13
N HIS A 206 -3.28 -7.66 -2.90
CA HIS A 206 -3.70 -6.28 -2.68
C HIS A 206 -2.46 -5.43 -2.49
N CYS A 207 -2.33 -4.33 -3.21
CA CYS A 207 -1.22 -3.41 -3.07
C CYS A 207 -1.65 -2.17 -2.29
N VAL A 208 -0.85 -1.79 -1.28
CA VAL A 208 -1.14 -0.65 -0.41
C VAL A 208 0.04 0.32 -0.46
N TYR A 209 -0.24 1.55 -0.86
CA TYR A 209 0.69 2.68 -0.84
C TYR A 209 0.34 3.59 0.32
N ILE A 210 1.31 3.97 1.13
CA ILE A 210 1.10 4.76 2.34
C ILE A 210 2.04 5.97 2.28
N PHE A 211 1.45 7.17 2.19
CA PHE A 211 2.17 8.43 2.35
C PHE A 211 1.85 9.00 3.74
N SER A 212 2.89 9.31 4.51
CA SER A 212 2.77 9.99 5.80
C SER A 212 3.32 11.40 5.64
N VAL A 213 2.46 12.40 5.84
CA VAL A 213 2.81 13.82 5.79
C VAL A 213 2.82 14.35 7.22
N GLN A 214 4.01 14.63 7.75
CA GLN A 214 4.19 15.22 9.07
C GLN A 214 4.55 16.69 8.93
N GLN A 215 3.87 17.54 9.68
CA GLN A 215 4.12 18.97 9.79
C GLN A 215 4.50 19.30 11.22
N GLU A 216 5.57 20.06 11.40
CA GLU A 216 6.08 20.52 12.68
C GLU A 216 6.03 22.06 12.69
N SER A 217 5.29 22.62 13.66
CA SER A 217 5.25 24.06 13.85
C SER A 217 6.59 24.55 14.40
N ARG A 218 7.22 25.52 13.73
CA ARG A 218 8.48 26.12 14.20
C ARG A 218 8.30 26.95 15.48
N THR A 219 7.08 27.39 15.79
CA THR A 219 6.80 28.23 16.97
C THR A 219 6.55 27.41 18.24
N ASP A 220 5.87 26.26 18.09
CA ASP A 220 5.29 25.53 19.24
C ASP A 220 5.87 24.11 19.40
N GLY A 221 6.69 23.63 18.46
CA GLY A 221 7.23 22.27 18.43
C GLY A 221 6.18 21.15 18.24
N ARG A 222 4.89 21.50 18.20
CA ARG A 222 3.80 20.55 17.99
C ARG A 222 3.87 19.99 16.57
N SER A 223 3.85 18.66 16.46
CA SER A 223 3.77 17.97 15.19
C SER A 223 2.37 17.40 14.92
N LYS A 224 1.87 17.59 13.71
CA LYS A 224 0.65 16.97 13.21
C LYS A 224 1.00 16.02 12.06
N THR A 225 0.26 14.91 11.93
CA THR A 225 0.52 13.92 10.89
C THR A 225 -0.78 13.53 10.20
N GLY A 226 -0.80 13.61 8.87
CA GLY A 226 -1.86 13.03 8.04
C GLY A 226 -1.33 11.89 7.19
N LYS A 227 -2.16 10.87 6.95
CA LYS A 227 -1.83 9.72 6.11
C LYS A 227 -2.68 9.69 4.85
N ILE A 228 -2.09 9.44 3.71
CA ILE A 228 -2.79 9.09 2.46
C ILE A 228 -2.54 7.63 2.18
N VAL A 229 -3.59 6.83 2.13
CA VAL A 229 -3.52 5.39 1.84
C VAL A 229 -4.19 5.10 0.52
N LEU A 230 -3.45 4.56 -0.45
CA LEU A 230 -3.99 4.14 -1.74
C LEU A 230 -3.97 2.62 -1.84
N VAL A 231 -5.08 2.03 -2.25
CA VAL A 231 -5.27 0.57 -2.19
C VAL A 231 -5.71 0.07 -3.56
N ASP A 232 -4.84 -0.67 -4.24
CA ASP A 232 -5.19 -1.45 -5.43
C ASP A 232 -5.56 -2.86 -5.00
N LEU A 233 -6.85 -3.15 -4.90
CA LEU A 233 -7.31 -4.47 -4.47
C LEU A 233 -7.06 -5.52 -5.55
N ALA A 234 -6.97 -6.78 -5.14
CA ALA A 234 -7.02 -7.93 -6.04
C ALA A 234 -8.36 -8.01 -6.79
N GLY A 235 -8.40 -8.82 -7.84
CA GLY A 235 -9.63 -9.10 -8.60
C GLY A 235 -10.77 -9.62 -7.74
N SER A 236 -11.98 -9.09 -7.94
CA SER A 236 -13.20 -9.52 -7.23
C SER A 236 -13.91 -10.72 -7.86
N GLU A 237 -13.37 -11.30 -8.94
CA GLU A 237 -13.96 -12.44 -9.62
C GLU A 237 -14.01 -13.71 -8.75
N LYS A 238 -15.02 -14.54 -8.98
CA LYS A 238 -15.21 -15.79 -8.24
C LYS A 238 -14.18 -16.84 -8.63
N ALA A 239 -13.62 -17.53 -7.63
CA ALA A 239 -12.65 -18.62 -7.81
C ALA A 239 -13.17 -19.76 -8.71
N ASP A 240 -14.48 -20.02 -8.71
CA ASP A 240 -15.09 -21.12 -9.47
C ASP A 240 -14.96 -20.96 -10.99
N ARG A 241 -14.74 -19.72 -11.48
CA ARG A 241 -14.61 -19.43 -12.91
C ARG A 241 -13.19 -19.65 -13.46
N THR A 242 -12.18 -19.76 -12.61
CA THR A 242 -10.79 -19.78 -13.08
C THR A 242 -10.30 -21.17 -13.47
N GLY A 243 -11.08 -22.23 -13.21
CA GLY A 243 -10.72 -23.62 -13.56
C GLY A 243 -9.39 -24.07 -12.95
N ALA A 244 -8.91 -23.38 -11.92
CA ALA A 244 -7.56 -23.49 -11.41
C ALA A 244 -7.48 -24.49 -10.26
N GLY A 245 -6.50 -25.40 -10.32
CA GLY A 245 -6.20 -26.36 -9.25
C GLY A 245 -4.94 -26.00 -8.46
N GLY A 246 -4.78 -26.60 -7.29
CA GLY A 246 -3.56 -26.46 -6.46
C GLY A 246 -3.41 -25.08 -5.83
N ILE A 247 -2.20 -24.53 -5.86
CA ILE A 247 -1.82 -23.27 -5.19
C ILE A 247 -2.69 -22.10 -5.66
N VAL A 248 -3.02 -22.04 -6.95
CA VAL A 248 -3.84 -20.97 -7.55
C VAL A 248 -5.27 -20.96 -6.99
N LEU A 249 -5.81 -22.13 -6.60
CA LEU A 249 -7.11 -22.21 -5.95
C LEU A 249 -7.06 -21.63 -4.53
N GLU A 250 -5.99 -21.92 -3.79
CA GLU A 250 -5.79 -21.36 -2.44
C GLU A 250 -5.55 -19.84 -2.49
N GLU A 251 -4.86 -19.33 -3.51
CA GLU A 251 -4.76 -17.89 -3.79
C GLU A 251 -6.15 -17.29 -3.97
N ALA A 252 -6.95 -17.87 -4.88
CA ALA A 252 -8.29 -17.38 -5.19
C ALA A 252 -9.23 -17.42 -3.96
N LYS A 253 -9.12 -18.46 -3.12
CA LYS A 253 -9.84 -18.52 -1.83
C LYS A 253 -9.40 -17.43 -0.88
N SER A 254 -8.11 -17.17 -0.76
CA SER A 254 -7.57 -16.14 0.16
C SER A 254 -7.98 -14.72 -0.27
N ILE A 255 -7.92 -14.44 -1.58
CA ILE A 255 -8.43 -13.17 -2.15
C ILE A 255 -9.91 -13.02 -1.82
N ASN A 256 -10.74 -14.02 -2.12
CA ASN A 256 -12.17 -13.96 -1.84
C ASN A 256 -12.48 -13.86 -0.35
N LYS A 257 -11.68 -14.48 0.53
CA LYS A 257 -11.81 -14.33 1.98
C LYS A 257 -11.59 -12.88 2.41
N SER A 258 -10.51 -12.25 1.97
CA SER A 258 -10.20 -10.85 2.32
C SER A 258 -11.24 -9.86 1.76
N LEU A 259 -11.73 -10.06 0.53
CA LEU A 259 -12.80 -9.24 -0.05
C LEU A 259 -14.16 -9.48 0.62
N SER A 260 -14.45 -10.71 1.05
CA SER A 260 -15.67 -11.04 1.81
C SER A 260 -15.63 -10.40 3.20
N ALA A 261 -14.48 -10.43 3.88
CA ALA A 261 -14.27 -9.75 5.16
C ALA A 261 -14.52 -8.24 5.01
N LEU A 262 -13.99 -7.62 3.94
CA LEU A 262 -14.25 -6.22 3.61
C LEU A 262 -15.76 -5.94 3.44
N GLY A 263 -16.45 -6.79 2.68
CA GLY A 263 -17.91 -6.70 2.55
C GLY A 263 -18.65 -6.83 3.89
N ASN A 264 -18.21 -7.73 4.77
CA ASN A 264 -18.80 -7.93 6.10
C ASN A 264 -18.61 -6.73 7.02
N VAL A 265 -17.41 -6.14 7.05
CA VAL A 265 -17.12 -4.91 7.79
C VAL A 265 -18.06 -3.78 7.37
N ILE A 266 -18.23 -3.59 6.07
CA ILE A 266 -19.08 -2.51 5.56
C ILE A 266 -20.56 -2.79 5.87
N ASN A 267 -21.03 -4.03 5.78
CA ASN A 267 -22.40 -4.36 6.24
C ASN A 267 -22.61 -4.08 7.72
N ALA A 268 -21.62 -4.40 8.57
CA ALA A 268 -21.72 -4.19 10.00
C ALA A 268 -21.79 -2.69 10.34
N LEU A 269 -20.97 -1.88 9.68
CA LEU A 269 -20.94 -0.41 9.84
C LEU A 269 -22.28 0.27 9.50
N THR A 270 -23.06 -0.35 8.63
CA THR A 270 -24.19 0.29 7.94
C THR A 270 -25.53 -0.24 8.42
N ALA A 271 -25.55 -1.49 8.92
CA ALA A 271 -26.68 -2.03 9.67
C ALA A 271 -26.91 -1.29 11.00
N GLY A 272 -25.94 -0.49 11.48
CA GLY A 272 -26.06 0.41 12.64
C GLY A 272 -26.32 -0.29 13.99
N LYS A 273 -26.37 -1.62 14.02
CA LYS A 273 -26.81 -2.43 15.17
C LYS A 273 -25.82 -3.51 15.60
N VAL A 274 -24.57 -3.45 15.14
CA VAL A 274 -23.56 -4.44 15.48
C VAL A 274 -22.58 -3.85 16.50
N ASN A 275 -22.56 -4.40 17.72
CA ASN A 275 -21.64 -3.98 18.79
C ASN A 275 -20.16 -4.23 18.45
N HIS A 276 -19.88 -5.12 17.50
CA HIS A 276 -18.53 -5.51 17.11
C HIS A 276 -18.41 -5.55 15.59
N ILE A 277 -17.47 -4.78 15.05
CA ILE A 277 -17.17 -4.77 13.61
C ILE A 277 -16.00 -5.73 13.35
N PRO A 278 -16.11 -6.69 12.42
CA PRO A 278 -15.14 -7.76 12.24
C PRO A 278 -13.89 -7.33 11.44
N TYR A 279 -13.22 -6.24 11.83
CA TYR A 279 -11.99 -5.78 11.15
C TYR A 279 -10.89 -6.84 11.19
N ARG A 280 -10.90 -7.73 12.18
CA ARG A 280 -9.87 -8.75 12.41
C ARG A 280 -9.95 -9.97 11.50
N ASP A 281 -11.02 -10.11 10.71
CA ASP A 281 -11.25 -11.28 9.83
C ASP A 281 -10.24 -11.37 8.67
N SER A 282 -9.57 -10.27 8.33
CA SER A 282 -8.46 -10.24 7.36
C SER A 282 -7.45 -9.14 7.69
N LYS A 283 -6.19 -9.29 7.25
CA LYS A 283 -5.18 -8.21 7.36
C LYS A 283 -5.60 -6.97 6.58
N LEU A 284 -6.27 -7.14 5.45
CA LEU A 284 -6.79 -6.04 4.63
C LEU A 284 -7.76 -5.16 5.44
N THR A 285 -8.77 -5.76 6.05
CA THR A 285 -9.75 -5.02 6.85
C THR A 285 -9.17 -4.39 8.10
N ARG A 286 -8.09 -4.96 8.65
CA ARG A 286 -7.34 -4.34 9.76
C ARG A 286 -6.56 -3.11 9.30
N ILE A 287 -5.90 -3.15 8.14
CA ILE A 287 -5.21 -1.97 7.57
C ILE A 287 -6.23 -0.86 7.26
N LEU A 288 -7.40 -1.24 6.74
CA LEU A 288 -8.47 -0.31 6.36
C LEU A 288 -9.41 0.07 7.51
N GLN A 289 -9.11 -0.32 8.75
CA GLN A 289 -9.98 -0.04 9.90
C GLN A 289 -10.18 1.47 10.09
N ASP A 290 -9.12 2.27 9.94
CA ASP A 290 -9.23 3.73 10.04
C ASP A 290 -10.01 4.33 8.86
N ALA A 291 -9.93 3.69 7.69
CA ALA A 291 -10.63 4.11 6.47
C ALA A 291 -12.13 3.80 6.51
N LEU A 292 -12.51 2.69 7.14
CA LEU A 292 -13.88 2.18 7.16
C LEU A 292 -14.46 2.41 8.54
N GLY A 293 -15.12 3.54 8.76
CA GLY A 293 -15.76 3.86 10.05
C GLY A 293 -14.85 4.53 11.08
N GLY A 294 -13.58 4.78 10.76
CA GLY A 294 -12.64 5.57 11.56
C GLY A 294 -12.54 7.03 11.13
N ASN A 295 -11.47 7.69 11.57
CA ASN A 295 -11.15 9.09 11.25
C ASN A 295 -10.35 9.20 9.94
N SER A 296 -11.02 9.02 8.81
CA SER A 296 -10.42 9.14 7.47
C SER A 296 -11.43 9.61 6.43
N ARG A 297 -10.99 10.47 5.49
CA ARG A 297 -11.72 10.77 4.27
C ARG A 297 -11.52 9.64 3.27
N THR A 298 -12.54 8.78 3.14
CA THR A 298 -12.42 7.58 2.33
C THR A 298 -13.21 7.70 1.03
N ALA A 299 -12.56 7.30 -0.07
CA ALA A 299 -13.15 7.16 -1.38
C ALA A 299 -13.02 5.72 -1.90
N LEU A 300 -14.11 5.19 -2.45
CA LEU A 300 -14.16 3.90 -3.13
C LEU A 300 -14.37 4.12 -4.63
N LEU A 301 -13.42 3.66 -5.43
CA LEU A 301 -13.47 3.69 -6.90
C LEU A 301 -13.79 2.29 -7.44
N CYS A 302 -15.05 2.09 -7.82
CA CYS A 302 -15.53 0.85 -8.43
C CYS A 302 -15.23 0.83 -9.93
N CYS A 303 -14.22 0.08 -10.32
CA CYS A 303 -13.82 -0.12 -11.72
C CYS A 303 -14.65 -1.24 -12.35
N CYS A 304 -15.30 -0.96 -13.48
CA CYS A 304 -16.17 -1.89 -14.19
C CYS A 304 -15.81 -1.99 -15.69
N SER A 305 -16.12 -3.13 -16.31
CA SER A 305 -16.08 -3.26 -17.77
C SER A 305 -17.46 -2.94 -18.35
N PRO A 306 -17.55 -2.18 -19.46
CA PRO A 306 -18.81 -1.95 -20.15
C PRO A 306 -19.20 -3.13 -21.07
N SER A 307 -18.40 -4.20 -21.16
CA SER A 307 -18.63 -5.31 -22.07
C SER A 307 -19.78 -6.23 -21.61
N PRO A 308 -20.66 -6.67 -22.52
CA PRO A 308 -21.66 -7.71 -22.26
C PRO A 308 -21.09 -9.00 -21.65
N SER A 309 -19.84 -9.39 -21.98
CA SER A 309 -19.22 -10.60 -21.42
C SER A 309 -18.98 -10.53 -19.90
N ASN A 310 -18.92 -9.31 -19.36
CA ASN A 310 -18.54 -9.00 -17.99
C ASN A 310 -19.71 -8.47 -17.16
N VAL A 311 -20.95 -8.63 -17.63
CA VAL A 311 -22.16 -8.13 -16.97
C VAL A 311 -22.30 -8.68 -15.56
N SER A 312 -22.13 -9.99 -15.35
CA SER A 312 -22.22 -10.63 -14.02
C SER A 312 -21.29 -10.00 -12.97
N GLU A 313 -20.04 -9.75 -13.36
CA GLU A 313 -18.97 -9.28 -12.48
C GLU A 313 -19.09 -7.76 -12.24
N SER A 314 -19.43 -7.01 -13.29
CA SER A 314 -19.72 -5.58 -13.18
C SER A 314 -20.96 -5.34 -12.30
N LEU A 315 -22.02 -6.13 -12.49
CA LEU A 315 -23.21 -6.09 -11.64
C LEU A 315 -22.89 -6.46 -10.19
N SER A 316 -22.01 -7.45 -9.97
CA SER A 316 -21.55 -7.82 -8.63
C SER A 316 -20.75 -6.70 -7.98
N THR A 317 -19.94 -5.97 -8.76
CA THR A 317 -19.19 -4.80 -8.31
C THR A 317 -20.13 -3.64 -7.97
N LEU A 318 -21.12 -3.34 -8.81
CA LEU A 318 -22.11 -2.27 -8.64
C LEU A 318 -23.15 -2.54 -7.55
N ARG A 319 -23.47 -3.81 -7.32
CA ARG A 319 -24.32 -4.28 -6.21
C ARG A 319 -23.52 -4.67 -5.00
N ALA A 320 -22.18 -4.52 -5.04
CA ALA A 320 -21.32 -4.93 -3.95
C ALA A 320 -21.88 -4.36 -2.67
N LYS A 321 -21.89 -5.17 -1.62
CA LYS A 321 -22.43 -4.77 -0.33
C LYS A 321 -21.75 -3.51 0.24
N LEU A 322 -20.53 -3.22 -0.25
CA LEU A 322 -19.81 -1.95 -0.11
C LEU A 322 -20.65 -0.71 -0.48
N LEU A 323 -21.58 -0.83 -1.42
CA LEU A 323 -22.28 0.28 -2.09
C LEU A 323 -23.71 0.52 -1.63
N LYS A 324 -24.39 -0.53 -1.15
CA LYS A 324 -25.81 -0.44 -0.74
C LYS A 324 -26.01 0.22 0.62
N SER A 325 -24.92 0.48 1.31
CA SER A 325 -24.91 0.54 2.76
C SER A 325 -24.21 1.80 3.27
N LEU A 326 -23.35 2.41 2.45
CA LEU A 326 -22.83 3.76 2.70
C LEU A 326 -23.98 4.77 2.66
N PRO A 327 -24.04 5.73 3.61
CA PRO A 327 -25.10 6.72 3.67
C PRO A 327 -25.17 7.46 2.33
N ARG A 328 -26.28 7.27 1.59
CA ARG A 328 -26.58 8.11 0.44
C ARG A 328 -26.93 9.48 0.98
N ALA A 329 -26.27 10.53 0.50
CA ALA A 329 -26.80 11.87 0.64
C ALA A 329 -28.18 11.87 -0.05
N ASN A 330 -29.26 11.98 0.74
CA ASN A 330 -30.61 12.00 0.20
C ASN A 330 -30.78 13.25 -0.66
N MET A 331 -31.06 13.04 -1.94
CA MET A 331 -31.27 14.09 -2.96
C MET A 331 -32.65 14.77 -2.90
N SER A 332 -33.39 14.69 -1.79
CA SER A 332 -34.74 15.28 -1.67
C SER A 332 -34.85 16.50 -0.76
N ASP A 333 -33.81 16.92 -0.04
CA ASP A 333 -33.86 18.11 0.81
C ASP A 333 -33.07 19.31 0.23
N ALA A 334 -32.53 19.16 -0.98
CA ALA A 334 -31.73 20.17 -1.68
C ALA A 334 -32.56 21.23 -2.44
N LYS A 335 -33.79 21.51 -2.00
CA LYS A 335 -34.61 22.60 -2.58
C LYS A 335 -35.12 23.66 -1.59
N ASP A 336 -34.87 23.54 -0.28
CA ASP A 336 -35.35 24.56 0.68
C ASP A 336 -34.30 25.11 1.66
N ASN A 337 -33.01 24.80 1.51
CA ASN A 337 -31.96 25.38 2.39
C ASN A 337 -30.79 26.02 1.62
N MET A 338 -31.09 26.67 0.50
CA MET A 338 -30.12 27.54 -0.18
C MET A 338 -30.40 29.01 0.15
N GLU A 339 -30.40 29.34 1.43
CA GLU A 339 -30.33 30.71 1.95
C GLU A 339 -29.96 30.66 3.44
N GLN A 340 -28.74 30.22 3.74
CA GLN A 340 -28.02 30.56 4.97
C GLN A 340 -26.54 30.23 4.80
N ILE A 341 -25.82 31.20 4.25
CA ILE A 341 -24.39 31.37 4.53
C ILE A 341 -24.30 31.55 6.04
N ILE A 342 -23.83 30.54 6.77
CA ILE A 342 -23.49 30.66 8.18
C ILE A 342 -22.00 31.00 8.23
N ASP A 343 -21.74 32.22 8.68
CA ASP A 343 -20.43 32.76 9.01
C ASP A 343 -19.55 31.78 9.79
N CYS A 344 -18.33 31.61 9.30
CA CYS A 344 -17.25 30.87 9.93
C CYS A 344 -16.69 31.58 11.20
N GLU A 345 -17.18 32.78 11.55
CA GLU A 345 -16.75 33.55 12.72
C GLU A 345 -17.42 33.12 14.05
N SER A 346 -18.47 32.28 14.03
CA SER A 346 -19.27 31.99 15.22
C SER A 346 -18.81 30.81 16.09
N LEU A 347 -17.87 29.98 15.60
CA LEU A 347 -17.34 28.81 16.33
C LEU A 347 -16.09 29.13 17.16
N ASP A 348 -15.26 30.07 16.71
CA ASP A 348 -14.12 30.56 17.50
C ASP A 348 -14.60 31.35 18.72
N TYR A 349 -15.63 32.21 18.55
CA TYR A 349 -16.21 32.96 19.66
C TYR A 349 -16.83 32.05 20.75
N LYS A 350 -17.39 30.90 20.38
CA LYS A 350 -17.92 29.92 21.35
C LYS A 350 -16.80 29.16 22.06
N SER A 351 -15.72 28.83 21.36
CA SER A 351 -14.56 28.14 21.92
C SER A 351 -13.76 29.05 22.86
N GLU A 352 -13.55 30.31 22.51
CA GLU A 352 -12.93 31.31 23.39
C GLU A 352 -13.79 31.55 24.63
N ARG A 353 -15.12 31.67 24.49
CA ARG A 353 -16.01 31.86 25.64
C ARG A 353 -16.10 30.63 26.55
N LEU A 354 -15.85 29.43 26.02
CA LEU A 354 -15.71 28.19 26.80
C LEU A 354 -14.35 28.15 27.52
N LEU A 355 -13.27 28.55 26.85
CA LEU A 355 -11.92 28.66 27.44
C LEU A 355 -11.88 29.72 28.55
N GLU A 356 -12.53 30.86 28.38
CA GLU A 356 -12.64 31.91 29.40
C GLU A 356 -13.40 31.41 30.63
N LYS A 357 -14.49 30.65 30.42
CA LYS A 357 -15.28 30.04 31.50
C LYS A 357 -14.52 28.92 32.22
N LEU A 358 -13.69 28.15 31.51
CA LEU A 358 -12.85 27.13 32.12
C LEU A 358 -11.70 27.77 32.92
N ARG A 359 -11.10 28.85 32.40
CA ARG A 359 -10.06 29.63 33.12
C ARG A 359 -10.57 30.32 34.38
N GLN A 360 -11.84 30.72 34.42
CA GLN A 360 -12.44 31.32 35.61
C GLN A 360 -12.87 30.31 36.68
N ASN A 361 -13.00 29.03 36.32
CA ASN A 361 -13.53 27.98 37.19
C ASN A 361 -12.50 26.94 37.64
N LEU A 362 -11.31 26.91 37.04
CA LEU A 362 -10.23 26.00 37.41
C LEU A 362 -9.21 26.75 38.29
N ASN A 363 -9.01 26.27 39.51
CA ASN A 363 -7.91 26.65 40.40
C ASN A 363 -6.71 25.71 40.21
N GLU A 364 -5.54 26.03 40.77
CA GLU A 364 -4.30 25.26 40.57
C GLU A 364 -4.45 23.77 40.93
N GLU A 365 -5.22 23.44 41.98
CA GLU A 365 -5.51 22.05 42.37
C GLU A 365 -6.35 21.29 41.32
N ASP A 366 -7.32 21.95 40.67
CA ASP A 366 -8.11 21.34 39.60
C ASP A 366 -7.25 21.11 38.34
N VAL A 367 -6.24 21.95 38.10
CA VAL A 367 -5.29 21.81 36.98
C VAL A 367 -4.36 20.64 37.22
N ASP A 368 -3.83 20.48 38.43
CA ASP A 368 -2.96 19.36 38.80
C ASP A 368 -3.72 18.02 38.73
N MET A 369 -4.97 17.98 39.21
CA MET A 369 -5.82 16.80 39.05
C MET A 369 -6.14 16.48 37.59
N LEU A 370 -6.30 17.51 36.75
CA LEU A 370 -6.51 17.32 35.31
C LEU A 370 -5.25 16.78 34.65
N ASP A 371 -4.06 17.26 35.04
CA ASP A 371 -2.78 16.82 34.50
C ASP A 371 -2.49 15.37 34.89
N GLU A 372 -2.81 14.98 36.12
CA GLU A 372 -2.72 13.60 36.60
C GLU A 372 -3.71 12.69 35.87
N LEU A 373 -4.97 13.12 35.67
CA LEU A 373 -5.97 12.38 34.89
C LEU A 373 -5.58 12.24 33.41
N LEU A 374 -5.01 13.29 32.81
CA LEU A 374 -4.55 13.28 31.42
C LEU A 374 -3.29 12.43 31.24
N THR A 375 -2.43 12.35 32.25
CA THR A 375 -1.27 11.44 32.28
C THR A 375 -1.72 9.98 32.42
N VAL A 376 -2.66 9.69 33.33
CA VAL A 376 -3.27 8.34 33.48
C VAL A 376 -4.08 7.93 32.25
N ALA A 377 -4.72 8.87 31.56
CA ALA A 377 -5.43 8.63 30.30
C ALA A 377 -4.47 8.43 29.09
N GLY A 378 -3.19 8.75 29.25
CA GLY A 378 -2.15 8.66 28.23
C GLY A 378 -2.22 9.79 27.18
N ILE A 379 -2.70 10.96 27.59
CA ILE A 379 -2.83 12.17 26.78
C ILE A 379 -1.64 13.12 27.02
N PHE A 380 -1.11 13.18 28.24
CA PHE A 380 0.19 13.80 28.57
C PHE A 380 1.25 12.72 28.92
N PHE A 381 2.52 13.04 28.67
CA PHE A 381 3.67 12.16 28.94
C PHE A 381 4.20 12.38 30.36
N ASP A 382 4.37 11.30 31.12
CA ASP A 382 5.05 11.31 32.42
C ASP A 382 6.57 11.53 32.21
N PRO A 383 7.15 12.64 32.71
CA PRO A 383 8.57 12.93 32.56
C PRO A 383 9.49 11.82 33.10
N GLN A 384 9.09 11.11 34.16
CA GLN A 384 9.90 10.06 34.79
C GLN A 384 9.99 8.79 33.94
N SER A 385 8.97 8.51 33.12
CA SER A 385 8.97 7.38 32.18
C SER A 385 9.91 7.57 30.99
N THR A 386 10.23 8.82 30.65
CA THR A 386 11.10 9.19 29.52
C THR A 386 12.56 8.83 29.76
N GLU A 387 13.07 9.06 30.99
CA GLU A 387 14.45 8.72 31.35
C GLU A 387 14.71 7.21 31.36
N GLU A 388 13.74 6.40 31.80
CA GLU A 388 13.84 4.94 31.77
C GLU A 388 13.85 4.39 30.33
N ILE A 389 13.08 5.00 29.43
CA ILE A 389 13.02 4.62 28.02
C ILE A 389 14.30 5.02 27.28
N GLU A 390 14.83 6.22 27.52
CA GLU A 390 16.10 6.67 26.92
C GLU A 390 17.28 5.79 27.36
N SER A 391 17.34 5.44 28.66
CA SER A 391 18.35 4.52 29.20
C SER A 391 18.27 3.12 28.58
N ALA A 392 17.05 2.59 28.39
CA ALA A 392 16.86 1.29 27.74
C ALA A 392 17.25 1.32 26.25
N ILE A 393 17.00 2.44 25.56
CA ILE A 393 17.40 2.63 24.16
C ILE A 393 18.93 2.70 24.06
N GLU A 394 19.62 3.41 24.95
CA GLU A 394 21.09 3.47 24.96
C GLU A 394 21.70 2.09 25.18
N ASP A 395 21.21 1.29 26.13
CA ASP A 395 21.77 -0.05 26.40
C ASP A 395 21.58 -1.00 25.21
N VAL A 396 20.40 -0.98 24.56
CA VAL A 396 20.16 -1.78 23.34
C VAL A 396 21.04 -1.31 22.18
N THR A 397 21.25 0.01 22.06
CA THR A 397 22.09 0.59 21.00
C THR A 397 23.54 0.19 21.16
N ILE A 398 24.09 0.26 22.38
CA ILE A 398 25.46 -0.16 22.69
C ILE A 398 25.67 -1.64 22.38
N ARG A 399 24.76 -2.52 22.83
CA ARG A 399 24.85 -3.96 22.57
C ARG A 399 24.83 -4.28 21.07
N THR A 400 23.98 -3.58 20.32
CA THR A 400 23.85 -3.79 18.87
C THR A 400 25.10 -3.33 18.13
N ILE A 401 25.67 -2.18 18.52
CA ILE A 401 26.92 -1.67 17.96
C ILE A 401 28.08 -2.63 18.24
N SER A 402 28.19 -3.18 19.46
CA SER A 402 29.23 -4.16 19.79
C SER A 402 29.09 -5.45 18.99
N ALA A 403 27.87 -5.96 18.81
CA ALA A 403 27.62 -7.16 18.01
C ALA A 403 27.97 -6.95 16.52
N LEU A 404 27.65 -5.78 15.97
CA LEU A 404 28.01 -5.43 14.59
C LEU A 404 29.52 -5.29 14.41
N HIS A 405 30.23 -4.68 15.37
CA HIS A 405 31.69 -4.59 15.31
C HIS A 405 32.34 -5.98 15.31
N GLN A 406 31.89 -6.89 16.18
CA GLN A 406 32.41 -8.26 16.22
C GLN A 406 32.18 -9.00 14.89
N ALA A 407 30.98 -8.88 14.31
CA ALA A 407 30.67 -9.52 13.03
C ALA A 407 31.53 -8.97 11.88
N VAL A 408 31.85 -7.67 11.90
CA VAL A 408 32.75 -7.05 10.90
C VAL A 408 34.17 -7.55 11.05
N GLU A 409 34.66 -7.73 12.28
CA GLU A 409 36.00 -8.25 12.56
C GLU A 409 36.12 -9.72 12.12
N ASP A 410 35.14 -10.56 12.46
CA ASP A 410 35.09 -11.96 12.02
C ASP A 410 35.06 -12.09 10.49
N LEU A 411 34.31 -11.21 9.81
CA LEU A 411 34.26 -11.17 8.35
C LEU A 411 35.59 -10.74 7.73
N LYS A 412 36.30 -9.81 8.38
CA LYS A 412 37.62 -9.34 7.94
C LYS A 412 38.65 -10.46 8.02
N ASP A 413 38.70 -11.18 9.16
CA ASP A 413 39.58 -12.32 9.34
C ASP A 413 39.31 -13.44 8.32
N ARG A 414 38.02 -13.71 8.05
CA ARG A 414 37.63 -14.70 7.03
C ARG A 414 38.09 -14.29 5.63
N ASN A 415 38.03 -13.01 5.31
CA ASN A 415 38.45 -12.50 4.01
C ASN A 415 39.97 -12.57 3.85
N ASP A 416 40.73 -12.27 4.89
CA ASP A 416 42.19 -12.40 4.89
C ASP A 416 42.63 -13.85 4.70
N MET A 417 41.95 -14.80 5.36
CA MET A 417 42.18 -16.24 5.14
C MET A 417 41.91 -16.65 3.68
N LEU A 418 40.77 -16.23 3.11
CA LEU A 418 40.40 -16.56 1.73
C LEU A 418 41.36 -15.94 0.71
N MET A 419 41.91 -14.76 1.00
CA MET A 419 42.93 -14.11 0.17
C MET A 419 44.24 -14.90 0.17
N MET A 420 44.65 -15.41 1.34
CA MET A 420 45.86 -16.23 1.48
C MET A 420 45.72 -17.60 0.80
N GLU A 421 44.54 -18.22 0.91
CA GLU A 421 44.21 -19.45 0.20
C GLU A 421 44.20 -19.24 -1.33
N ASN A 422 43.59 -18.15 -1.80
CA ASN A 422 43.62 -17.76 -3.22
C ASN A 422 45.04 -17.54 -3.73
N HIS A 423 45.92 -16.94 -2.92
CA HIS A 423 47.31 -16.74 -3.31
C HIS A 423 48.04 -18.07 -3.48
N THR A 424 47.82 -19.01 -2.56
CA THR A 424 48.40 -20.36 -2.60
C THR A 424 47.91 -21.12 -3.83
N LEU A 425 46.60 -21.14 -4.08
CA LEU A 425 46.01 -21.77 -5.25
C LEU A 425 46.52 -21.19 -6.57
N LYS A 426 46.72 -19.86 -6.64
CA LYS A 426 47.33 -19.22 -7.82
C LYS A 426 48.78 -19.66 -8.03
N ALA A 427 49.56 -19.83 -6.96
CA ALA A 427 50.93 -20.33 -7.05
C ALA A 427 50.97 -21.77 -7.56
N ASP A 428 50.14 -22.66 -6.98
CA ASP A 428 50.05 -24.07 -7.41
C ASP A 428 49.60 -24.19 -8.87
N LEU A 429 48.64 -23.36 -9.28
CA LEU A 429 48.16 -23.33 -10.66
C LEU A 429 49.23 -22.84 -11.63
N SER A 430 50.10 -21.92 -11.22
CA SER A 430 51.24 -21.48 -12.01
C SER A 430 52.32 -22.57 -12.13
N ALA A 431 52.60 -23.30 -11.06
CA ALA A 431 53.54 -24.42 -11.05
C ALA A 431 53.04 -25.58 -11.92
N ALA A 432 51.76 -25.90 -11.86
CA ALA A 432 51.12 -26.91 -12.70
C ALA A 432 51.19 -26.52 -14.20
N ARG A 433 50.99 -25.25 -14.53
CA ARG A 433 51.13 -24.74 -15.91
C ARG A 433 52.57 -24.86 -16.43
N LEU A 434 53.56 -24.58 -15.59
CA LEU A 434 54.98 -24.76 -15.94
C LEU A 434 55.34 -26.24 -16.14
N ALA A 435 54.87 -27.13 -15.28
CA ALA A 435 55.07 -28.56 -15.41
C ALA A 435 54.43 -29.12 -16.70
N LEU A 436 53.24 -28.65 -17.06
CA LEU A 436 52.56 -29.03 -18.30
C LEU A 436 53.32 -28.54 -19.54
N ASN A 437 53.82 -27.30 -19.53
CA ASN A 437 54.62 -26.76 -20.61
C ASN A 437 55.95 -27.51 -20.79
N ASN A 438 56.60 -27.91 -19.70
CA ASN A 438 57.81 -28.71 -19.74
C ASN A 438 57.54 -30.14 -20.25
N ALA A 439 56.40 -30.75 -19.87
CA ALA A 439 55.99 -32.06 -20.39
C ALA A 439 55.73 -32.07 -21.91
N ASN A 440 55.30 -30.93 -22.48
CA ASN A 440 55.09 -30.76 -23.92
C ASN A 440 56.39 -30.57 -24.73
N THR A 441 57.56 -30.45 -24.08
CA THR A 441 58.87 -30.31 -24.75
C THR A 441 59.66 -31.62 -24.88
N VAL A 442 59.14 -32.73 -24.34
CA VAL A 442 59.77 -34.06 -24.45
C VAL A 442 59.09 -34.87 -25.56
N PRO A 443 59.82 -35.42 -26.56
CA PRO A 443 59.20 -36.17 -27.65
C PRO A 443 58.49 -37.43 -27.14
N ASN A 444 57.23 -37.57 -27.56
CA ASN A 444 56.30 -38.67 -27.33
C ASN A 444 56.93 -40.07 -27.46
N ALA A 445 56.79 -40.88 -26.40
CA ALA A 445 56.51 -42.33 -26.51
C ALA A 445 56.22 -43.02 -25.15
N SER A 446 56.69 -42.49 -24.01
CA SER A 446 56.63 -43.23 -22.73
C SER A 446 55.77 -42.61 -21.62
N LEU A 447 55.22 -41.40 -21.82
CA LEU A 447 54.46 -40.69 -20.77
C LEU A 447 52.97 -41.08 -20.68
N PHE A 448 52.36 -41.54 -21.78
CA PHE A 448 50.93 -41.90 -21.80
C PHE A 448 50.59 -43.12 -20.93
N GLY A 449 51.55 -44.02 -20.70
CA GLY A 449 51.36 -45.17 -19.81
C GLY A 449 51.30 -44.78 -18.32
N LYS A 450 52.16 -43.85 -17.89
CA LYS A 450 52.24 -43.43 -16.48
C LYS A 450 51.18 -42.40 -16.08
N ALA A 451 50.71 -41.57 -17.02
CA ALA A 451 49.63 -40.62 -16.76
C ALA A 451 48.28 -41.32 -16.48
N ARG A 452 48.06 -42.50 -17.07
CA ARG A 452 46.83 -43.29 -16.86
C ARG A 452 46.78 -43.99 -15.50
N GLU A 453 47.93 -44.38 -14.94
CA GLU A 453 47.99 -44.94 -13.57
C GLU A 453 47.78 -43.88 -12.49
N LEU A 454 48.32 -42.66 -12.65
CA LEU A 454 48.17 -41.59 -11.66
C LEU A 454 46.75 -41.00 -11.60
N LEU A 455 46.00 -41.02 -12.70
CA LEU A 455 44.61 -40.55 -12.76
C LEU A 455 43.61 -41.47 -12.04
N ILE A 456 43.97 -42.74 -11.82
CA ILE A 456 43.13 -43.71 -11.09
C ILE A 456 43.32 -43.56 -9.57
N THR A 457 44.47 -43.06 -9.10
CA THR A 457 44.77 -42.95 -7.67
C THR A 457 44.22 -41.69 -6.99
N TYR A 458 43.86 -40.64 -7.76
CA TYR A 458 43.51 -39.31 -7.23
C TYR A 458 42.02 -38.93 -7.33
N LEU A 459 41.13 -39.85 -7.70
CA LEU A 459 39.68 -39.63 -7.66
C LEU A 459 39.05 -40.45 -6.52
N PRO A 460 38.69 -39.84 -5.38
CA PRO A 460 37.79 -40.48 -4.43
C PRO A 460 36.42 -40.62 -5.08
N SER A 461 35.91 -41.85 -5.04
CA SER A 461 34.63 -42.34 -5.57
C SER A 461 33.42 -41.45 -5.26
N PHE A 462 32.88 -40.78 -6.27
CA PHE A 462 31.50 -40.30 -6.26
C PHE A 462 30.58 -41.42 -6.79
N ASN A 463 29.97 -42.14 -5.84
CA ASN A 463 28.85 -43.04 -6.09
C ASN A 463 27.62 -42.22 -6.52
N PHE A 464 27.16 -42.39 -7.76
CA PHE A 464 25.79 -42.07 -8.14
C PHE A 464 24.93 -43.35 -8.06
N PRO A 465 23.78 -43.34 -7.36
CA PRO A 465 22.86 -44.47 -7.39
C PRO A 465 22.13 -44.55 -8.75
N PRO A 466 21.75 -45.76 -9.21
CA PRO A 466 21.12 -45.95 -10.51
C PRO A 466 19.68 -45.44 -10.51
N ARG A 467 19.32 -44.64 -11.51
CA ARG A 467 17.91 -44.30 -11.81
C ARG A 467 17.19 -45.55 -12.31
N ARG A 468 16.04 -45.86 -11.71
CA ARG A 468 14.94 -46.54 -12.40
C ARG A 468 14.05 -45.51 -13.07
#